data_AF-A0A1Y0VW51-F1
#
_entry.id   AF-A0A1Y0VW51-F1
#
_cell.length_a   1.000
_cell.length_b   1.000
_cell.length_c   1.000
_cell.angle_alpha   90.00
_cell.angle_beta   90.00
_cell.angle_gamma   90.00
#
_symmetry.space_group_name_H-M   'P 1'
#
loop_
_entity.id
_entity.type
_entity.pdbx_description
1 polymer ?
#
loop_
_entity_poly.entity_id
_entity_poly.type
_entity_poly.pdbx_seq_one_letter_code
_entity_poly.pdbx_strand_id
1 'polypeptide(L)'
;MNIKSKNKIAKRISDSEKMNQTQEVFDENAKKSLIFSRFIPFVGLFIPIVAGTTQMDWHQFNKLNFIGVLLWVGICCFSGYFFGQTPFIKQYFTLIFLLLIIIPAIFQIIWRKLKNRPEEKA
;
A
#
# COMPACT_ATOMS: atom_id res chain seq x y z
N MET A 1 32.71 11.72 30.21
CA MET A 1 31.57 10.78 30.11
C MET A 1 31.82 9.86 28.92
N ASN A 2 32.03 8.56 29.15
CA ASN A 2 32.78 7.65 28.25
C ASN A 2 31.89 6.97 27.18
N ILE A 3 32.24 7.17 25.91
CA ILE A 3 31.55 6.67 24.70
C ILE A 3 31.48 5.13 24.66
N LYS A 4 32.38 4.43 25.36
CA LYS A 4 32.46 2.96 25.40
C LYS A 4 31.27 2.27 26.11
N SER A 5 30.52 2.99 26.94
CA SER A 5 29.38 2.45 27.71
C SER A 5 28.15 2.15 26.82
N LYS A 6 27.91 2.93 25.76
CA LYS A 6 26.76 2.77 24.86
C LYS A 6 26.72 1.39 24.16
N ASN A 7 27.88 0.83 23.80
CA ASN A 7 27.94 -0.43 23.06
C ASN A 7 27.52 -1.66 23.89
N LYS A 8 27.66 -1.64 25.21
CA LYS A 8 27.33 -2.81 26.06
C LYS A 8 25.82 -2.93 26.32
N ILE A 9 25.12 -1.81 26.37
CA ILE A 9 23.68 -1.73 26.54
C ILE A 9 22.99 -2.05 25.21
N ALA A 10 23.45 -1.48 24.09
CA ALA A 10 22.95 -1.80 22.76
C ALA A 10 23.06 -3.29 22.42
N LYS A 11 24.19 -3.93 22.78
CA LYS A 11 24.41 -5.36 22.55
C LYS A 11 23.48 -6.26 23.36
N ARG A 12 23.21 -5.94 24.63
CA ARG A 12 22.23 -6.69 25.45
C ARG A 12 20.78 -6.54 24.99
N ILE A 13 20.44 -5.43 24.34
CA ILE A 13 19.10 -5.23 23.76
C ILE A 13 18.97 -6.01 22.45
N SER A 14 20.04 -6.06 21.64
CA SER A 14 20.09 -6.78 20.37
C SER A 14 20.12 -8.31 20.52
N ASP A 15 20.70 -8.84 21.60
CA ASP A 15 20.89 -10.29 21.81
C ASP A 15 19.69 -11.00 22.49
N SER A 16 18.52 -10.36 22.56
CA SER A 16 17.34 -11.03 23.13
C SER A 16 16.65 -11.90 22.07
N GLU A 17 16.49 -13.19 22.37
CA GLU A 17 15.81 -14.21 21.53
C GLU A 17 14.40 -13.79 21.09
N LYS A 18 13.78 -12.85 21.84
CA LYS A 18 12.51 -12.21 21.51
C LYS A 18 12.57 -11.28 20.29
N MET A 19 13.74 -10.73 19.95
CA MET A 19 13.92 -9.86 18.78
C MET A 19 13.85 -10.65 17.48
N ASN A 20 14.39 -11.87 17.41
CA ASN A 20 14.32 -12.70 16.20
C ASN A 20 12.87 -13.11 15.89
N GLN A 21 12.10 -13.54 16.90
CA GLN A 21 10.66 -13.83 16.73
C GLN A 21 9.87 -12.58 16.35
N THR A 22 10.22 -11.42 16.91
CA THR A 22 9.58 -10.16 16.54
C THR A 22 9.93 -9.76 15.11
N GLN A 23 11.16 -10.04 14.66
CA GLN A 23 11.64 -9.75 13.31
C GLN A 23 10.93 -10.61 12.26
N GLU A 24 10.73 -11.91 12.51
CA GLU A 24 9.97 -12.80 11.61
C GLU A 24 8.50 -12.40 11.49
N VAL A 25 7.86 -12.02 12.60
CA VAL A 25 6.46 -11.55 12.59
C VAL A 25 6.34 -10.19 11.91
N PHE A 26 7.33 -9.29 12.09
CA PHE A 26 7.39 -8.03 11.35
C PHE A 26 7.56 -8.26 9.85
N ASP A 27 8.44 -9.18 9.47
CA ASP A 27 8.68 -9.52 8.07
C ASP A 27 7.43 -10.16 7.44
N GLU A 28 6.71 -11.05 8.13
CA GLU A 28 5.44 -11.58 7.63
C GLU A 28 4.36 -10.51 7.43
N ASN A 29 4.26 -9.56 8.36
CA ASN A 29 3.31 -8.45 8.23
C ASN A 29 3.67 -7.52 7.08
N ALA A 30 4.98 -7.26 6.87
CA ALA A 30 5.46 -6.49 5.71
C ALA A 30 5.13 -7.20 4.39
N LYS A 31 5.32 -8.54 4.32
CA LYS A 31 4.97 -9.37 3.16
C LYS A 31 3.48 -9.30 2.81
N LYS A 32 2.59 -9.39 3.81
CA LYS A 32 1.14 -9.24 3.60
C LYS A 32 0.79 -7.82 3.17
N SER A 33 1.39 -6.81 3.80
CA SER A 33 1.16 -5.39 3.50
C SER A 33 1.54 -5.02 2.06
N LEU A 34 2.58 -5.64 1.50
CA LEU A 34 2.94 -5.49 0.08
C LEU A 34 1.82 -5.92 -0.87
N ILE A 35 1.10 -7.02 -0.58
CA ILE A 35 -0.02 -7.46 -1.41
C ILE A 35 -1.21 -6.50 -1.26
N PHE A 36 -1.51 -6.07 -0.03
CA PHE A 36 -2.58 -5.11 0.24
C PHE A 36 -2.32 -3.72 -0.37
N SER A 37 -1.06 -3.31 -0.48
CA SER A 37 -0.68 -2.02 -1.09
C SER A 37 -1.17 -1.84 -2.52
N ARG A 38 -1.39 -2.94 -3.26
CA ARG A 38 -1.88 -2.90 -4.65
C ARG A 38 -3.32 -2.46 -4.79
N PHE A 39 -4.12 -2.62 -3.74
CA PHE A 39 -5.52 -2.23 -3.75
C PHE A 39 -5.70 -0.73 -3.52
N ILE A 40 -4.67 -0.06 -2.99
CA ILE A 40 -4.70 1.37 -2.69
C ILE A 40 -3.69 2.08 -3.59
N PRO A 41 -4.14 2.89 -4.58
CA PRO A 41 -3.27 3.48 -5.60
C PRO A 41 -2.03 4.22 -5.05
N PHE A 42 -2.17 4.89 -3.90
CA PHE A 42 -1.07 5.61 -3.27
C PHE A 42 -0.08 4.72 -2.52
N VAL A 43 -0.52 3.58 -1.98
CA VAL A 43 0.35 2.72 -1.17
C VAL A 43 1.39 2.02 -2.04
N GLY A 44 1.05 1.75 -3.31
CA GLY A 44 1.97 1.24 -4.33
C GLY A 44 3.23 2.09 -4.54
N LEU A 45 3.14 3.41 -4.32
CA LEU A 45 4.28 4.33 -4.46
C LEU A 45 5.35 4.11 -3.39
N PHE A 46 4.99 3.50 -2.26
CA PHE A 46 5.92 3.20 -1.17
C PHE A 46 6.60 1.84 -1.32
N ILE A 47 6.15 0.99 -2.25
CA ILE A 47 6.76 -0.33 -2.52
C ILE A 47 8.27 -0.22 -2.83
N PRO A 48 8.76 0.70 -3.69
CA PRO A 48 10.19 0.82 -3.99
C PRO A 48 11.00 1.22 -2.75
N ILE A 49 10.43 2.06 -1.89
CA ILE A 49 11.07 2.51 -0.64
C ILE A 49 11.17 1.33 0.33
N VAL A 50 10.06 0.60 0.53
CA VAL A 50 10.01 -0.57 1.39
C VAL A 50 10.97 -1.66 0.90
N ALA A 51 11.04 -1.89 -0.40
CA ALA A 51 11.96 -2.82 -1.04
C ALA A 51 13.44 -2.43 -0.84
N GLY A 52 13.75 -1.14 -0.75
CA GLY A 52 15.10 -0.65 -0.44
C GLY A 52 15.47 -0.74 1.05
N THR A 53 14.49 -0.59 1.95
CA THR A 53 14.73 -0.63 3.41
C THR A 53 14.72 -2.03 4.00
N THR A 54 13.98 -2.96 3.39
CA THR A 54 13.96 -4.36 3.79
C THR A 54 15.08 -5.06 3.04
N GLN A 55 16.14 -5.48 3.74
CA GLN A 55 17.20 -6.34 3.18
C GLN A 55 16.67 -7.76 2.90
N MET A 56 15.48 -7.87 2.32
CA MET A 56 14.87 -9.13 1.91
C MET A 56 15.54 -9.65 0.65
N ASP A 57 15.69 -10.97 0.58
CA ASP A 57 16.14 -11.63 -0.65
C ASP A 57 15.26 -11.23 -1.84
N TRP A 58 15.91 -10.77 -2.91
CA TRP A 58 15.27 -10.26 -4.12
C TRP A 58 14.28 -11.27 -4.72
N HIS A 59 14.58 -12.56 -4.57
CA HIS A 59 13.71 -13.66 -4.99
C HIS A 59 12.39 -13.73 -4.20
N GLN A 60 12.44 -13.49 -2.88
CA GLN A 60 11.25 -13.59 -2.04
C GLN A 60 10.34 -12.38 -2.24
N PHE A 61 10.94 -11.19 -2.41
CA PHE A 61 10.21 -9.99 -2.81
C PHE A 61 9.50 -10.20 -4.15
N ASN A 62 10.20 -10.68 -5.18
CA ASN A 62 9.63 -10.85 -6.51
C ASN A 62 8.48 -11.87 -6.52
N LYS A 63 8.58 -12.98 -5.77
CA LYS A 63 7.50 -13.97 -5.65
C LYS A 63 6.22 -13.38 -5.03
N LEU A 64 6.35 -12.68 -3.91
CA LEU A 64 5.22 -12.05 -3.23
C LEU A 64 4.58 -10.95 -4.08
N ASN A 65 5.43 -10.15 -4.72
CA ASN A 65 5.03 -9.13 -5.65
C ASN A 65 4.26 -9.77 -6.82
N PHE A 66 4.78 -10.82 -7.44
CA PHE A 66 4.10 -11.51 -8.54
C PHE A 66 2.73 -12.07 -8.13
N ILE A 67 2.63 -12.73 -6.97
CA ILE A 67 1.36 -13.24 -6.43
C ILE A 67 0.36 -12.10 -6.22
N GLY A 68 0.80 -10.97 -5.65
CA GLY A 68 -0.05 -9.81 -5.44
C GLY A 68 -0.55 -9.19 -6.76
N VAL A 69 0.31 -9.09 -7.78
CA VAL A 69 -0.13 -8.65 -9.12
C VAL A 69 -1.17 -9.60 -9.66
N LEU A 70 -0.88 -10.89 -9.63
CA LEU A 70 -1.69 -11.92 -10.28
C LEU A 70 -3.08 -12.00 -9.64
N LEU A 71 -3.14 -11.87 -8.31
CA LEU A 71 -4.40 -11.78 -7.58
C LEU A 71 -5.17 -10.50 -7.94
N TRP A 72 -4.51 -9.34 -8.01
CA TRP A 72 -5.14 -8.07 -8.37
C TRP A 72 -5.68 -8.06 -9.81
N VAL A 73 -4.84 -8.45 -10.78
CA VAL A 73 -5.21 -8.56 -12.20
C VAL A 73 -6.34 -9.59 -12.36
N GLY A 74 -6.25 -10.72 -11.67
CA GLY A 74 -7.31 -11.73 -11.66
C GLY A 74 -8.65 -11.14 -11.23
N ILE A 75 -8.69 -10.43 -10.09
CA ILE A 75 -9.90 -9.76 -9.61
C ILE A 75 -10.42 -8.76 -10.65
N CYS A 76 -9.56 -7.92 -11.23
CA CYS A 76 -9.96 -6.95 -12.25
C CYS A 76 -10.51 -7.61 -13.52
N CYS A 77 -9.87 -8.69 -13.99
CA CYS A 77 -10.31 -9.43 -15.17
C CYS A 77 -11.64 -10.16 -14.92
N PHE A 78 -11.78 -10.85 -13.79
CA PHE A 78 -13.05 -11.52 -13.44
C PHE A 78 -14.16 -10.51 -13.25
N SER A 79 -13.91 -9.43 -12.51
CA SER A 79 -14.85 -8.32 -12.34
C SER A 79 -15.28 -7.77 -13.70
N GLY A 80 -14.32 -7.39 -14.56
CA GLY A 80 -14.61 -6.89 -15.91
C GLY A 80 -15.37 -7.88 -16.79
N TYR A 81 -15.09 -9.18 -16.68
CA TYR A 81 -15.80 -10.23 -17.40
C TYR A 81 -17.27 -10.34 -16.94
N PHE A 82 -17.52 -10.40 -15.63
CA PHE A 82 -18.88 -10.45 -15.08
C PHE A 82 -19.66 -9.16 -15.36
N PHE A 83 -19.03 -7.99 -15.23
CA PHE A 83 -19.63 -6.71 -15.56
C PHE A 83 -19.90 -6.58 -17.07
N GLY A 84 -19.02 -7.08 -17.94
CA GLY A 84 -19.18 -7.02 -19.40
C GLY A 84 -20.27 -7.94 -19.96
N GLN A 85 -20.58 -9.05 -19.28
CA GLN A 85 -21.66 -9.96 -19.67
C GLN A 85 -23.06 -9.39 -19.38
N THR A 86 -23.17 -8.39 -18.49
CA THR A 86 -24.45 -7.82 -18.08
C THR A 86 -24.88 -6.71 -19.04
N PRO A 87 -26.08 -6.77 -19.67
CA PRO A 87 -26.53 -5.77 -20.65
C PRO A 87 -26.64 -4.34 -20.09
N PHE A 88 -26.80 -4.21 -18.77
CA PHE A 88 -26.82 -2.93 -18.04
C PHE A 88 -25.52 -2.13 -18.27
N ILE A 89 -24.35 -2.77 -18.22
CA ILE A 89 -23.07 -2.05 -18.33
C ILE A 89 -22.84 -1.54 -19.74
N LYS A 90 -23.28 -2.27 -20.79
CA LYS A 90 -23.17 -1.79 -22.18
C LYS A 90 -24.03 -0.55 -22.43
N GLN A 91 -25.22 -0.49 -21.83
CA GLN A 91 -26.13 0.66 -21.98
C GLN A 91 -25.65 1.88 -21.17
N TYR A 92 -25.07 1.67 -20.00
CA TYR A 92 -24.59 2.74 -19.12
C TYR A 92 -23.08 2.99 -19.18
N PHE A 93 -22.37 2.40 -20.14
CA PHE A 93 -20.90 2.48 -20.23
C PHE A 93 -20.40 3.93 -20.20
N THR A 94 -21.00 4.77 -21.04
CA THR A 94 -20.69 6.21 -21.09
C THR A 94 -20.97 6.91 -19.75
N LEU A 95 -22.07 6.55 -19.09
CA LEU A 95 -22.49 7.13 -17.81
C LEU A 95 -21.55 6.72 -16.67
N ILE A 96 -21.13 5.46 -16.64
CA ILE A 96 -20.17 4.92 -15.67
C ILE A 96 -18.80 5.59 -15.82
N PHE A 97 -18.29 5.71 -17.06
CA PHE A 97 -17.02 6.39 -17.32
C PHE A 97 -17.06 7.87 -16.96
N LEU A 98 -18.16 8.55 -17.30
CA LEU A 98 -18.37 9.95 -16.91
C LEU A 98 -18.35 10.11 -15.38
N LEU A 99 -19.05 9.24 -14.66
CA LEU A 99 -19.07 9.23 -13.20
C LEU A 99 -17.66 9.00 -12.61
N LEU A 100 -16.89 8.07 -13.20
CA LEU A 100 -15.53 7.74 -12.78
C LEU A 100 -14.56 8.93 -12.92
N ILE A 101 -14.76 9.81 -13.90
CA ILE A 101 -13.98 11.04 -14.08
C ILE A 101 -14.49 12.15 -13.14
N ILE A 102 -15.81 12.31 -13.04
CA ILE A 102 -16.43 13.42 -12.31
C ILE A 102 -16.28 13.26 -10.79
N ILE A 103 -16.43 12.06 -10.23
CA ILE A 103 -16.32 11.81 -8.78
C ILE A 103 -14.99 12.30 -8.21
N PRO A 104 -13.81 11.85 -8.70
CA PRO A 104 -12.53 12.31 -8.16
C PRO A 104 -12.29 13.80 -8.43
N ALA A 105 -12.77 14.35 -9.54
CA ALA A 105 -12.67 15.78 -9.83
C ALA A 105 -13.46 16.62 -8.81
N ILE A 106 -14.72 16.24 -8.53
CA ILE A 106 -15.55 16.90 -7.51
C ILE A 106 -14.92 16.73 -6.12
N PHE A 107 -14.48 15.52 -5.78
CA PHE A 107 -13.82 15.25 -4.51
C PHE A 107 -12.59 16.15 -4.30
N GLN A 108 -11.75 16.31 -5.33
CA GLN A 108 -10.61 17.24 -5.28
C GLN A 108 -11.04 18.70 -5.09
N ILE A 109 -12.09 19.15 -5.78
CA ILE A 109 -12.60 20.52 -5.65
C ILE A 109 -13.15 20.77 -4.24
N ILE A 110 -13.94 19.83 -3.70
CA ILE A 110 -14.49 19.90 -2.34
C ILE A 110 -13.35 19.88 -1.32
N TRP A 111 -12.39 18.96 -1.46
CA TRP A 111 -11.23 18.88 -0.57
C TRP A 111 -10.40 20.16 -0.59
N ARG A 112 -10.18 20.75 -1.77
CA ARG A 112 -9.51 22.05 -1.91
C ARG A 112 -10.29 23.17 -1.25
N LYS A 113 -11.62 23.24 -1.42
CA LYS A 113 -12.45 24.25 -0.74
C LYS A 113 -12.48 24.08 0.77
N LEU A 114 -12.50 22.84 1.28
CA LEU A 114 -12.44 22.54 2.72
C LEU A 114 -11.07 22.89 3.30
N LYS A 115 -9.97 22.56 2.60
CA LYS A 115 -8.60 22.90 3.02
C LYS A 115 -8.27 24.39 2.87
N ASN A 116 -8.95 25.09 1.96
CA ASN A 116 -8.85 26.54 1.78
C ASN A 116 -9.82 27.32 2.68
N ARG A 117 -10.47 26.70 3.67
CA ARG A 117 -10.94 27.51 4.79
C ARG A 117 -9.68 28.05 5.47
N PRO A 118 -9.44 29.37 5.41
CA PRO A 118 -8.29 29.95 6.04
C PRO A 118 -8.35 29.57 7.51
N GLU A 119 -7.20 29.28 8.10
CA GLU A 119 -7.07 29.46 9.54
C GLU A 119 -7.49 30.90 9.82
N GLU A 120 -8.73 31.02 10.27
CA GLU A 120 -9.30 32.22 10.80
C GLU A 120 -8.42 32.58 11.99
N LYS A 121 -7.54 33.56 11.75
CA LYS A 121 -6.87 34.29 12.82
C LYS A 121 -7.95 34.72 13.83
N ALA A 122 -7.99 34.07 14.98
CA ALA A 122 -8.53 34.59 16.23
C ALA A 122 -7.94 33.80 17.40
#